data_AF-A0A973NT43-F1
#
_entry.id   AF-A0A973NT43-F1
#
_cell.length_a   1.000
_cell.length_b   1.000
_cell.length_c   1.000
_cell.angle_alpha   90.00
_cell.angle_beta   90.00
_cell.angle_gamma   90.00
#
_symmetry.space_group_name_H-M   'P 1'
#
loop_
_entity.id
_entity.type
_entity.pdbx_description
1 polymer ?
#
loop_
_entity_poly.entity_id
_entity_poly.type
_entity_poly.pdbx_seq_one_letter_code
_entity_poly.pdbx_strand_id
1 'polypeptide(L)'
;LKFGLIPEFVGRLPVIATLLDLDETALVKILVEPKNALVKQYAKLFDMEDVQLEFTDDALHSIAVRAIERKTGARGLRSILEGILLDTMFDLPSMDGVDEVHIDKEVVEGRKEPVRVYAAKDKAGDAA
;
A
#
# COMPACT_ATOMS: atom_id res chain seq x y z
N LEU A 1 -37.98 -12.35 -2.12
CA LEU A 1 -37.10 -12.93 -3.16
C LEU A 1 -36.35 -14.10 -2.52
N LYS A 2 -36.63 -15.36 -2.89
CA LYS A 2 -35.86 -16.52 -2.41
C LYS A 2 -34.69 -16.70 -3.38
N PHE A 3 -33.45 -16.78 -2.88
CA PHE A 3 -32.19 -16.81 -3.65
C PHE A 3 -32.00 -18.08 -4.54
N GLY A 4 -33.05 -18.80 -4.89
CA GLY A 4 -33.01 -19.95 -5.83
C GLY A 4 -32.40 -21.25 -5.28
N LEU A 5 -31.96 -21.28 -4.02
CA LEU A 5 -31.39 -22.49 -3.40
C LEU A 5 -32.50 -23.50 -3.02
N ILE A 6 -32.30 -24.77 -3.37
CA ILE A 6 -33.20 -25.87 -2.99
C ILE A 6 -33.04 -26.23 -1.50
N PRO A 7 -34.13 -26.49 -0.76
CA PRO A 7 -34.07 -26.77 0.68
C PRO A 7 -33.18 -27.96 1.07
N GLU A 8 -33.15 -29.01 0.27
CA GLU A 8 -32.34 -30.21 0.49
C GLU A 8 -30.83 -29.91 0.45
N PHE A 9 -30.42 -28.94 -0.38
CA PHE A 9 -29.03 -28.50 -0.49
C PHE A 9 -28.63 -27.64 0.70
N VAL A 10 -29.49 -26.69 1.09
CA VAL A 10 -29.27 -25.87 2.30
C VAL A 10 -29.20 -26.75 3.55
N GLY A 11 -30.03 -27.79 3.63
CA GLY A 11 -30.02 -28.76 4.73
C GLY A 11 -28.72 -29.57 4.86
N ARG A 12 -27.89 -29.65 3.80
CA ARG A 12 -26.57 -30.31 3.82
C ARG A 12 -25.42 -29.37 4.20
N LEU A 13 -25.68 -28.08 4.40
CA LEU A 13 -24.71 -27.07 4.82
C LEU A 13 -25.05 -26.57 6.23
N PRO A 14 -24.82 -27.39 7.28
CA PRO A 14 -25.23 -27.07 8.65
C PRO A 14 -24.43 -25.92 9.28
N VAL A 15 -23.27 -25.57 8.71
CA VAL A 15 -22.41 -24.49 9.19
C VAL A 15 -22.58 -23.28 8.27
N ILE A 16 -23.05 -22.18 8.85
CA ILE A 16 -23.21 -20.89 8.18
C ILE A 16 -22.27 -19.90 8.86
N ALA A 17 -21.40 -19.26 8.09
CA ALA A 17 -20.54 -18.19 8.58
C ALA A 17 -20.77 -16.95 7.71
N THR A 18 -20.99 -15.81 8.36
CA THR A 18 -21.12 -14.50 7.68
C THR A 18 -19.83 -13.73 7.82
N LEU A 19 -19.38 -13.13 6.74
CA LEU A 19 -18.24 -12.21 6.73
C LEU A 19 -18.75 -10.80 7.06
N LEU A 20 -17.93 -10.02 7.78
CA LEU A 20 -18.17 -8.60 8.01
C LEU A 20 -17.68 -7.81 6.81
N ASP A 21 -18.34 -6.70 6.52
CA ASP A 21 -17.86 -5.75 5.51
C ASP A 21 -16.55 -5.11 5.98
N LEU A 22 -15.69 -4.80 5.00
CA LEU A 22 -14.41 -4.15 5.26
C LEU A 22 -14.63 -2.64 5.45
N ASP A 23 -14.34 -2.15 6.64
CA ASP A 23 -14.25 -0.72 6.92
C ASP A 23 -12.83 -0.18 6.67
N GLU A 24 -12.66 1.14 6.81
CA GLU A 24 -11.38 1.81 6.59
C GLU A 24 -10.28 1.26 7.52
N THR A 25 -10.63 1.01 8.79
CA THR A 25 -9.67 0.51 9.78
C THR A 25 -9.21 -0.90 9.42
N ALA A 26 -10.12 -1.76 8.97
CA ALA A 26 -9.80 -3.10 8.50
C ALA A 26 -8.87 -3.06 7.28
N LEU A 27 -9.07 -2.12 6.36
CA LEU A 27 -8.20 -1.95 5.19
C LEU A 27 -6.80 -1.46 5.57
N VAL A 28 -6.68 -0.50 6.49
CA VAL A 28 -5.38 -0.06 7.02
C VAL A 28 -4.66 -1.22 7.70
N LYS A 29 -5.37 -2.03 8.50
CA LYS A 29 -4.78 -3.23 9.09
C LYS A 29 -4.26 -4.20 8.03
N ILE A 30 -5.03 -4.45 6.97
CA ILE A 30 -4.63 -5.31 5.85
C ILE A 30 -3.37 -4.76 5.14
N LEU A 31 -3.22 -3.45 5.04
CA LEU A 31 -2.05 -2.80 4.44
C LEU A 31 -0.74 -3.03 5.22
N VAL A 32 -0.81 -3.17 6.55
CA VAL A 32 0.37 -3.13 7.44
C VAL A 32 0.58 -4.38 8.31
N GLU A 33 -0.47 -4.90 8.95
CA GLU A 33 -0.33 -5.91 10.01
C GLU A 33 0.03 -7.31 9.49
N PRO A 34 -0.62 -7.87 8.45
CA PRO A 34 -0.35 -9.23 8.00
C PRO A 34 1.13 -9.49 7.72
N LYS A 35 1.55 -10.75 7.86
CA LYS A 35 2.91 -11.16 7.49
C LYS A 35 3.25 -10.78 6.04
N ASN A 36 2.28 -10.93 5.15
CA ASN A 36 2.38 -10.62 3.73
C ASN A 36 1.63 -9.33 3.37
N ALA A 37 1.66 -8.31 4.25
CA ALA A 37 0.99 -7.05 4.00
C ALA A 37 1.60 -6.30 2.80
N LEU A 38 0.80 -5.49 2.10
CA LEU A 38 1.25 -4.83 0.87
C LEU A 38 2.38 -3.83 1.12
N VAL A 39 2.31 -3.04 2.20
CA VAL A 39 3.38 -2.09 2.56
C VAL A 39 4.72 -2.82 2.75
N LYS A 40 4.72 -3.98 3.42
CA LYS A 40 5.92 -4.81 3.61
C LYS A 40 6.46 -5.37 2.29
N GLN A 41 5.57 -5.74 1.36
CA GLN A 41 5.97 -6.23 0.04
C GLN A 41 6.69 -5.13 -0.75
N TYR A 42 6.14 -3.91 -0.79
CA TYR A 42 6.76 -2.80 -1.50
C TYR A 42 8.01 -2.29 -0.79
N ALA A 43 8.01 -2.21 0.54
CA ALA A 43 9.22 -1.88 1.30
C ALA A 43 10.36 -2.86 0.98
N LYS A 44 10.07 -4.17 0.88
CA LYS A 44 11.09 -5.14 0.51
C LYS A 44 11.57 -5.02 -0.94
N LEU A 45 10.72 -4.52 -1.84
CA LEU A 45 11.09 -4.26 -3.22
C LEU A 45 12.03 -3.06 -3.34
N PHE A 46 11.77 -1.98 -2.60
CA PHE A 46 12.66 -0.81 -2.53
C PHE A 46 13.98 -1.15 -1.83
N ASP A 47 13.94 -2.01 -0.81
CA ASP A 47 15.13 -2.52 -0.10
C ASP A 47 16.07 -3.34 -1.01
N MET A 48 15.59 -3.87 -2.15
CA MET A 48 16.46 -4.51 -3.16
C MET A 48 17.32 -3.50 -3.92
N GLU A 49 16.91 -2.24 -3.95
CA GLU A 49 17.63 -1.11 -4.53
C GLU A 49 18.34 -0.28 -3.44
N ASP A 50 18.50 -0.83 -2.23
CA ASP A 50 19.06 -0.15 -1.05
C ASP A 50 18.30 1.13 -0.61
N VAL A 51 17.02 1.25 -0.96
CA VAL A 51 16.16 2.40 -0.60
C VAL A 51 15.11 2.02 0.45
N GLN A 52 14.93 2.86 1.47
CA GLN A 52 13.84 2.70 2.44
C GLN A 52 12.54 3.34 1.92
N LEU A 53 11.41 2.64 2.05
CA LEU A 53 10.09 3.15 1.71
C LEU A 53 9.23 3.29 2.96
N GLU A 54 8.79 4.51 3.25
CA GLU A 54 7.91 4.82 4.38
C GLU A 54 6.58 5.44 3.92
N PHE A 55 5.51 5.05 4.61
CA PHE A 55 4.19 5.62 4.45
C PHE A 55 3.80 6.28 5.77
N THR A 56 3.29 7.51 5.69
CA THR A 56 2.70 8.15 6.85
C THR A 56 1.32 7.56 7.15
N ASP A 57 0.87 7.65 8.41
CA ASP A 57 -0.43 7.10 8.81
C ASP A 57 -1.59 7.68 7.99
N ASP A 58 -1.57 8.98 7.72
CA ASP A 58 -2.58 9.66 6.90
C ASP A 58 -2.55 9.21 5.43
N ALA A 59 -1.40 8.80 4.89
CA ALA A 59 -1.32 8.18 3.58
C ALA A 59 -2.02 6.82 3.56
N LEU A 60 -1.80 5.98 4.58
CA LEU A 60 -2.45 4.66 4.71
C LEU A 60 -3.97 4.80 4.81
N HIS A 61 -4.45 5.75 5.62
CA HIS A 61 -5.86 6.09 5.71
C HIS A 61 -6.42 6.58 4.37
N SER A 62 -5.71 7.47 3.67
CA SER A 62 -6.14 7.96 2.36
C SER A 62 -6.22 6.85 1.29
N ILE A 63 -5.33 5.87 1.33
CA ILE A 63 -5.36 4.70 0.44
C ILE A 63 -6.61 3.85 0.74
N ALA A 64 -6.91 3.61 2.03
CA ALA A 64 -8.07 2.86 2.46
C ALA A 64 -9.39 3.52 2.03
N VAL A 65 -9.53 4.84 2.23
CA VAL A 65 -10.69 5.62 1.79
C VAL A 65 -10.90 5.48 0.28
N ARG A 66 -9.85 5.66 -0.52
CA ARG A 66 -9.92 5.49 -1.99
C ARG A 66 -10.35 4.07 -2.40
N ALA A 67 -9.94 3.03 -1.68
CA ALA A 67 -10.32 1.65 -1.98
C ALA A 67 -11.82 1.40 -1.72
N ILE A 68 -12.38 2.02 -0.67
CA ILE A 68 -13.81 1.99 -0.34
C ILE A 68 -14.62 2.73 -1.41
N GLU A 69 -14.20 3.94 -1.78
CA GLU A 69 -14.87 4.74 -2.83
C GLU A 69 -14.93 4.01 -4.17
N ARG A 70 -13.86 3.28 -4.52
CA ARG A 70 -13.80 2.45 -5.73
C ARG A 70 -14.62 1.16 -5.63
N LYS A 71 -15.24 0.86 -4.48
CA LYS A 71 -16.03 -0.36 -4.21
C LYS A 71 -15.29 -1.65 -4.55
N THR A 72 -13.97 -1.65 -4.36
CA THR A 72 -13.10 -2.80 -4.66
C THR A 72 -12.60 -3.51 -3.39
N GLY A 73 -12.78 -2.90 -2.22
CA GLY A 73 -12.35 -3.45 -0.93
C GLY A 73 -10.85 -3.73 -0.91
N ALA A 74 -10.42 -4.76 -0.17
CA ALA A 74 -9.00 -5.10 -0.03
C ALA A 74 -8.31 -5.42 -1.37
N ARG A 75 -9.05 -5.88 -2.38
CA ARG A 75 -8.49 -6.20 -3.71
C ARG A 75 -8.01 -4.96 -4.45
N GLY A 76 -8.62 -3.78 -4.20
CA GLY A 76 -8.23 -2.52 -4.82
C GLY A 76 -6.96 -1.89 -4.24
N LEU A 77 -6.53 -2.30 -3.04
CA LEU A 77 -5.38 -1.70 -2.37
C LEU A 77 -4.09 -1.84 -3.19
N ARG A 78 -3.89 -3.00 -3.83
CA ARG A 78 -2.71 -3.24 -4.68
C ARG A 78 -2.67 -2.30 -5.89
N SER A 79 -3.78 -2.14 -6.61
CA SER A 79 -3.79 -1.29 -7.81
C SER A 79 -3.65 0.19 -7.47
N ILE A 80 -4.10 0.62 -6.29
CA ILE A 80 -3.88 1.98 -5.79
C ILE A 80 -2.39 2.20 -5.50
N LEU A 81 -1.76 1.29 -4.76
CA LEU A 81 -0.32 1.37 -4.45
C LEU A 81 0.54 1.35 -5.72
N GLU A 82 0.24 0.43 -6.65
CA GLU A 82 0.95 0.32 -7.91
C GLU A 82 0.85 1.63 -8.71
N GLY A 83 -0.33 2.24 -8.79
CA GLY A 83 -0.49 3.53 -9.46
C GLY A 83 0.26 4.69 -8.80
N ILE A 84 0.54 4.63 -7.49
CA ILE A 84 1.30 5.67 -6.77
C ILE A 84 2.81 5.45 -6.95
N LEU A 85 3.25 4.20 -6.91
CA LEU A 85 4.67 3.85 -6.85
C LEU A 85 5.29 3.59 -8.22
N LEU A 86 4.50 3.34 -9.28
CA LEU A 86 5.00 2.90 -10.58
C LEU A 86 6.13 3.78 -11.12
N ASP A 87 5.89 5.10 -11.18
CA ASP A 87 6.86 6.04 -11.74
C ASP A 87 8.12 6.10 -10.89
N THR A 88 7.98 6.08 -9.56
CA THR A 88 9.13 6.08 -8.65
C THR A 88 9.94 4.79 -8.77
N MET A 89 9.29 3.63 -8.87
CA MET A 89 9.99 2.35 -9.07
C MET A 89 10.68 2.27 -10.43
N PHE A 90 10.12 2.91 -11.46
CA PHE A 90 10.74 2.96 -12.78
C PHE A 90 12.00 3.83 -12.78
N ASP A 91 11.95 4.98 -12.10
CA ASP A 91 13.07 5.90 -12.05
C ASP A 91 14.17 5.47 -11.06
N LEU A 92 13.82 4.76 -9.99
CA LEU A 92 14.71 4.44 -8.87
C LEU A 92 16.07 3.84 -9.29
N PRO A 93 16.13 2.85 -10.19
CA PRO A 93 17.40 2.22 -10.58
C PRO A 93 18.35 3.18 -11.32
N SER A 94 17.84 4.31 -11.80
CA SER A 94 18.61 5.33 -12.50
C SER A 94 18.97 6.53 -11.60
N MET A 95 18.51 6.54 -10.35
CA MET A 95 18.74 7.63 -9.41
C MET A 95 19.92 7.32 -8.49
N ASP A 96 20.95 8.16 -8.55
CA ASP A 96 22.11 8.01 -7.66
C ASP A 96 21.85 8.68 -6.31
N GLY A 97 22.03 7.91 -5.23
CA GLY A 97 22.13 8.43 -3.86
C GLY A 97 20.79 8.75 -3.18
N VAL A 98 19.69 8.16 -3.63
CA VAL A 98 18.43 8.16 -2.87
C VAL A 98 18.54 7.14 -1.74
N ASP A 99 18.30 7.56 -0.49
CA ASP A 99 18.32 6.67 0.67
C ASP A 99 16.89 6.32 1.11
N GLU A 100 15.95 7.27 1.00
CA GLU A 100 14.58 7.09 1.49
C GLU A 100 13.55 7.71 0.55
N VAL A 101 12.39 7.07 0.45
CA VAL A 101 11.19 7.56 -0.23
C VAL A 101 10.04 7.60 0.75
N HIS A 102 9.46 8.78 0.94
CA HIS A 102 8.33 9.01 1.84
C HIS A 102 7.07 9.31 1.05
N ILE A 103 6.00 8.58 1.38
CA ILE A 103 4.67 8.72 0.80
C ILE A 103 3.72 9.34 1.82
N ASP A 104 3.30 10.57 1.54
CA ASP A 104 2.31 11.31 2.34
C ASP A 104 0.91 11.26 1.70
N LYS A 105 -0.09 11.81 2.40
CA LYS A 105 -1.46 11.89 1.89
C LYS A 105 -1.58 12.67 0.57
N GLU A 106 -0.79 13.72 0.37
CA GLU A 106 -0.87 14.54 -0.85
C GLU A 106 -0.39 13.76 -2.08
N VAL A 107 0.63 12.93 -1.89
CA VAL A 107 1.12 11.98 -2.90
C VAL A 107 0.04 10.97 -3.25
N VAL A 108 -0.61 10.37 -2.24
CA VAL A 108 -1.75 9.48 -2.46
C VAL A 108 -2.84 10.21 -3.24
N GLU A 109 -3.17 11.44 -2.89
CA GLU A 109 -4.19 12.24 -3.57
C GLU A 109 -3.79 12.71 -4.98
N GLY A 110 -2.53 12.55 -5.38
CA GLY A 110 -2.01 12.95 -6.69
C GLY A 110 -1.73 14.45 -6.81
N ARG A 111 -1.53 15.13 -5.67
CA ARG A 111 -1.24 16.57 -5.62
C ARG A 111 0.25 16.89 -5.64
N LYS A 112 1.08 15.90 -5.35
CA LYS A 112 2.53 16.03 -5.17
C LYS A 112 3.22 14.72 -5.57
N GLU A 113 4.48 14.80 -5.94
CA GLU A 113 5.34 13.63 -6.15
C GLU A 113 5.91 13.09 -4.83
N PRO A 114 6.22 11.78 -4.76
CA PRO A 114 6.91 11.18 -3.60
C PRO A 114 8.13 11.98 -3.16
N VAL A 115 8.27 12.18 -1.84
CA VAL A 115 9.43 12.88 -1.28
C VAL A 115 10.61 11.92 -1.27
N ARG A 116 11.73 12.35 -1.83
CA ARG A 116 12.98 11.58 -1.91
C ARG A 116 14.03 12.24 -1.03
N VAL A 117 14.63 11.47 -0.14
CA VAL A 117 15.74 11.90 0.71
C VAL A 117 17.03 11.32 0.13
N TYR A 118 18.02 12.18 -0.08
CA TYR A 118 19.31 11.80 -0.63
C TYR A 118 20.35 11.75 0.49
N ALA A 119 21.26 10.77 0.43
CA ALA A 119 22.42 10.71 1.30
C ALA A 119 23.18 12.03 1.23
N ALA A 120 23.43 12.66 2.37
CA ALA A 120 24.39 13.76 2.42
C ALA A 120 25.78 13.16 2.10
N LYS A 121 26.32 13.45 0.92
CA LYS A 121 27.75 13.20 0.66
C LYS A 121 28.55 13.94 1.74
N ASP A 122 29.25 13.19 2.58
CA ASP A 122 30.23 13.72 3.51
C ASP A 122 31.14 14.71 2.76
N LYS A 123 31.01 16.00 3.08
CA LYS A 123 32.05 16.99 2.78
C LYS A 123 33.23 16.71 3.70
N ALA A 124 34.02 15.68 3.39
CA ALA A 124 35.31 15.42 4.02
C ALA A 124 36.39 15.33 2.91
N GLY A 125 37.24 16.35 2.86
CA GLY A 125 38.30 16.56 1.85
C GLY A 125 37.94 17.78 0.99
N ASP A 126 38.54 18.95 1.15
CA ASP A 126 39.97 19.19 1.02
C ASP A 126 40.35 20.47 1.77
N ALA A 127 41.19 20.34 2.79
CA ALA A 127 41.96 21.42 3.40
C ALA A 127 43.33 20.85 3.74
N ALA A 128 44.14 20.66 2.69
CA ALA A 128 45.58 20.48 2.79
C ALA A 128 46.28 21.83 2.55
#